data_AF-A0A090YUB4-F1
#
_entry.id   AF-A0A090YUB4-F1
#
_cell.length_a   1.000
_cell.length_b   1.000
_cell.length_c   1.000
_cell.angle_alpha   90.00
_cell.angle_beta   90.00
_cell.angle_gamma   90.00
#
_symmetry.space_group_name_H-M   'P 1'
#
loop_
_entity.id
_entity.type
_entity.pdbx_description
1 polymer ?
#
loop_
_entity_poly.entity_id
_entity_poly.type
_entity_poly.pdbx_seq_one_letter_code
_entity_poly.pdbx_strand_id
1 'polypeptide(L)'
;MLGSLSSPNFNSAPIFSLFRDICITLYETNKVLKEDGVISSDLPNIEVIKEIRHKVKTNQGFKNREIFNKLLDGHKSVFGNDIDNLGFYLDNDILASTTLFPTFVFADTTLFNIFDKNTILNFTSNISSLVQKILNKINQPINLDSKPLKNLNEKEYILKDTWDQIFFTKDITYNVFLTRLLLIQNALTTCIWLENHLDYNSSKLNFDKYILLHFTSTKLFEIMRNLLDIKKILGQHWNNFNLNTLDYLLGEYENTLKDEMKTLKDMLHYNNKGINFYDYIQKQTRTDSKYPDKLIKIIFNDYIYKIRNTISITINIQSYKTMSDFEKISRRLKSYSYGINTTVDLK
;
A
#
# COMPACT_ATOMS: atom_id res chain seq x y z
N MET A 1 -1.73 24.08 19.41
CA MET A 1 -2.97 24.15 18.60
C MET A 1 -2.60 24.02 17.14
N LEU A 2 -2.60 22.79 16.61
CA LEU A 2 -2.41 22.49 15.19
C LEU A 2 -3.71 21.83 14.74
N GLY A 3 -4.67 22.63 14.29
CA GLY A 3 -5.82 22.09 13.57
C GLY A 3 -5.30 21.56 12.24
N SER A 4 -4.98 20.27 12.18
CA SER A 4 -4.50 19.65 10.96
C SER A 4 -5.64 19.64 9.94
N LEU A 5 -5.52 20.48 8.91
CA LEU A 5 -6.16 20.32 7.62
C LEU A 5 -5.58 19.07 6.94
N SER A 6 -5.78 17.90 7.55
CA SER A 6 -5.49 16.62 6.92
C SER A 6 -6.64 16.28 6.00
N SER A 7 -6.34 15.96 4.73
CA SER A 7 -7.32 15.36 3.81
C SER A 7 -8.11 14.28 4.57
N PRO A 8 -9.45 14.33 4.57
CA PRO A 8 -10.26 13.39 5.36
C PRO A 8 -10.01 11.94 4.96
N ASN A 9 -9.53 11.73 3.73
CA ASN A 9 -9.26 10.43 3.14
C ASN A 9 -7.86 9.88 3.47
N PHE A 10 -6.93 10.73 3.96
CA PHE A 10 -5.53 10.33 4.21
C PHE A 10 -5.40 9.17 5.20
N ASN A 11 -6.22 9.17 6.25
CA ASN A 11 -6.18 8.15 7.29
C ASN A 11 -6.80 6.81 6.84
N SER A 12 -7.57 6.82 5.74
CA SER A 12 -8.33 5.66 5.27
C SER A 12 -7.54 4.78 4.31
N ALA A 13 -6.68 5.37 3.46
CA ALA A 13 -5.92 4.62 2.45
C ALA A 13 -4.42 4.97 2.36
N PRO A 14 -4.02 6.25 2.13
CA PRO A 14 -2.61 6.58 1.89
C PRO A 14 -1.68 6.31 3.08
N ILE A 15 -2.11 6.61 4.31
CA ILE A 15 -1.24 6.61 5.49
C ILE A 15 -0.49 5.28 5.68
N PHE A 16 -1.18 4.15 5.53
CA PHE A 16 -0.59 2.83 5.79
C PHE A 16 0.40 2.42 4.71
N SER A 17 0.12 2.77 3.45
CA SER A 17 1.02 2.45 2.34
C SER A 17 2.28 3.31 2.42
N LEU A 18 2.13 4.61 2.67
CA LEU A 18 3.25 5.53 2.88
C LEU A 18 4.10 5.14 4.09
N PHE A 19 3.46 4.77 5.20
CA PHE A 19 4.16 4.35 6.41
C PHE A 19 5.05 3.12 6.16
N ARG A 20 4.52 2.11 5.47
CA ARG A 20 5.29 0.95 5.04
C ARG A 20 6.49 1.36 4.20
N ASP A 21 6.30 2.24 3.22
CA ASP A 21 7.35 2.63 2.29
C ASP A 21 8.44 3.48 2.98
N ILE A 22 8.07 4.35 3.92
CA ILE A 22 9.01 5.05 4.80
C ILE A 22 9.86 4.04 5.58
N CYS A 23 9.26 3.00 6.17
CA CYS A 23 9.99 1.95 6.88
C CYS A 23 10.99 1.23 5.95
N ILE A 24 10.62 0.95 4.70
CA ILE A 24 11.54 0.34 3.71
C ILE A 24 12.71 1.29 3.42
N THR A 25 12.42 2.56 3.13
CA THR A 25 13.45 3.56 2.86
C THR A 25 14.43 3.69 4.02
N LEU A 26 13.94 3.82 5.25
CA LEU A 26 14.80 3.94 6.43
C LEU A 26 15.68 2.69 6.64
N TYR A 27 15.14 1.50 6.39
CA TYR A 27 15.89 0.26 6.48
C TYR A 27 17.03 0.21 5.45
N GLU A 28 16.73 0.51 4.20
CA GLU A 28 17.71 0.48 3.12
C GLU A 28 18.75 1.62 3.27
N THR A 29 18.35 2.81 3.75
CA THR A 29 19.29 3.89 4.08
C THR A 29 20.26 3.48 5.19
N ASN A 30 19.78 2.86 6.28
CA ASN A 30 20.65 2.35 7.33
C ASN A 30 21.67 1.33 6.79
N LYS A 31 21.23 0.44 5.89
CA LYS A 31 22.11 -0.54 5.25
C LYS A 31 23.21 0.16 4.45
N VAL A 32 22.87 1.15 3.62
CA VAL A 32 23.85 1.91 2.82
C VAL A 32 24.84 2.66 3.72
N LEU A 33 24.37 3.35 4.77
CA LEU A 33 25.26 4.05 5.71
C LEU A 33 26.28 3.12 6.37
N LYS A 34 25.90 1.85 6.62
CA LYS A 34 26.78 0.84 7.19
C LYS A 34 27.78 0.30 6.17
N GLU A 35 27.33 0.02 4.95
CA GLU A 35 28.18 -0.41 3.83
C GLU A 35 29.24 0.65 3.48
N ASP A 36 28.87 1.93 3.55
CA ASP A 36 29.76 3.07 3.30
C ASP A 36 30.65 3.42 4.50
N GLY A 37 30.55 2.68 5.62
CA GLY A 37 31.34 2.92 6.83
C GLY A 37 30.99 4.20 7.59
N VAL A 38 29.90 4.89 7.24
CA VAL A 38 29.40 6.09 7.95
C VAL A 38 28.92 5.72 9.37
N ILE A 39 28.40 4.51 9.53
CA ILE A 39 28.06 3.91 10.83
C ILE A 39 28.72 2.54 10.97
N SER A 40 29.17 2.20 12.18
CA SER A 40 29.83 0.92 12.48
C SER A 40 28.86 -0.23 12.80
N SER A 41 27.62 0.11 13.13
CA SER A 41 26.56 -0.84 13.49
C SER A 41 25.20 -0.24 13.14
N ASP A 42 24.16 -1.08 13.17
CA ASP A 42 22.81 -0.63 12.84
C ASP A 42 22.30 0.42 13.83
N LEU A 43 21.60 1.43 13.31
CA LEU A 43 21.04 2.49 14.13
C LEU A 43 19.97 1.94 15.09
N PRO A 44 19.82 2.53 16.30
CA PRO A 44 18.80 2.08 17.23
C PRO A 44 17.40 2.14 16.61
N ASN A 45 16.54 1.20 17.01
CA ASN A 45 15.17 1.01 16.52
C ASN A 45 15.06 0.44 15.09
N ILE A 46 16.16 0.03 14.43
CA ILE A 46 16.07 -0.61 13.11
C ILE A 46 15.25 -1.90 13.14
N GLU A 47 15.35 -2.67 14.24
CA GLU A 47 14.68 -3.96 14.37
C GLU A 47 13.15 -3.78 14.34
N VAL A 48 12.65 -2.63 14.80
CA VAL A 48 11.22 -2.26 14.80
C VAL A 48 10.65 -2.18 13.37
N ILE A 49 11.45 -1.74 12.40
CA ILE A 49 11.02 -1.63 10.98
C ILE A 49 11.39 -2.85 10.13
N LYS A 50 12.32 -3.66 10.61
CA LYS A 50 12.82 -4.85 9.91
C LYS A 50 11.70 -5.86 9.65
N GLU A 51 10.80 -6.04 10.63
CA GLU A 51 9.62 -6.90 10.51
C GLU A 51 8.69 -6.42 9.37
N ILE A 52 8.36 -5.12 9.34
CA ILE A 52 7.55 -4.50 8.27
C ILE A 52 8.21 -4.71 6.90
N ARG A 53 9.54 -4.49 6.81
CA ARG A 53 10.30 -4.66 5.57
C ARG A 53 10.32 -6.11 5.08
N HIS A 54 10.46 -7.10 5.97
CA HIS A 54 10.48 -8.51 5.59
C HIS A 54 9.14 -9.00 5.02
N LYS A 55 8.02 -8.41 5.42
CA LYS A 55 6.68 -8.78 4.95
C LYS A 55 6.33 -8.28 3.55
N VAL A 56 6.94 -7.18 3.09
CA VAL A 56 6.80 -6.72 1.69
C VAL A 56 7.25 -7.79 0.68
N LYS A 57 8.15 -8.69 1.10
CA LYS A 57 8.68 -9.78 0.27
C LYS A 57 7.84 -11.08 0.31
N THR A 58 6.90 -11.24 1.25
CA THR A 58 6.19 -12.52 1.45
C THR A 58 4.95 -12.72 0.59
N ASN A 59 4.56 -11.75 -0.24
CA ASN A 59 3.39 -11.84 -1.14
C ASN A 59 3.64 -12.62 -2.44
N GLN A 60 4.78 -13.29 -2.55
CA GLN A 60 5.20 -14.01 -3.76
C GLN A 60 5.45 -15.48 -3.39
N GLY A 61 4.52 -16.38 -3.76
CA GLY A 61 4.73 -17.84 -3.74
C GLY A 61 3.83 -18.68 -2.81
N PHE A 62 4.33 -19.89 -2.49
CA PHE A 62 3.57 -21.01 -1.90
C PHE A 62 2.96 -20.73 -0.51
N LYS A 63 3.46 -19.73 0.22
CA LYS A 63 2.95 -19.35 1.56
C LYS A 63 1.70 -18.47 1.55
N ASN A 64 1.18 -18.11 0.37
CA ASN A 64 0.05 -17.18 0.23
C ASN A 64 -1.22 -17.64 0.96
N ARG A 65 -1.45 -18.97 1.10
CA ARG A 65 -2.57 -19.52 1.87
C ARG A 65 -2.45 -19.24 3.37
N GLU A 66 -1.29 -19.49 3.94
CA GLU A 66 -1.02 -19.28 5.37
C GLU A 66 -1.14 -17.79 5.71
N ILE A 67 -0.58 -16.95 4.85
CA ILE A 67 -0.66 -15.49 4.97
C ILE A 67 -2.12 -15.04 4.89
N PHE A 68 -2.88 -15.48 3.89
CA PHE A 68 -4.29 -15.13 3.78
C PHE A 68 -5.10 -15.52 5.02
N ASN A 69 -4.98 -16.78 5.48
CA ASN A 69 -5.72 -17.25 6.64
C ASN A 69 -5.38 -16.43 7.88
N LYS A 70 -4.09 -16.21 8.14
CA LYS A 70 -3.62 -15.42 9.28
C LYS A 70 -4.17 -13.99 9.26
N LEU A 71 -4.24 -13.38 8.08
CA LEU A 71 -4.78 -12.04 7.90
C LEU A 71 -6.28 -12.01 8.16
N LEU A 72 -7.03 -12.96 7.59
CA LEU A 72 -8.46 -13.04 7.77
C LEU A 72 -8.83 -13.33 9.23
N ASP A 73 -8.10 -14.23 9.88
CA ASP A 73 -8.30 -14.57 11.30
C ASP A 73 -7.96 -13.37 12.20
N GLY A 74 -6.85 -12.68 11.91
CA GLY A 74 -6.51 -11.43 12.59
C GLY A 74 -7.60 -10.36 12.42
N HIS A 75 -8.07 -10.17 11.19
CA HIS A 75 -9.14 -9.24 10.88
C HIS A 75 -10.43 -9.58 11.64
N LYS A 76 -10.82 -10.86 11.65
CA LYS A 76 -11.98 -11.36 12.39
C LYS A 76 -11.84 -11.20 13.91
N SER A 77 -10.63 -11.31 14.45
CA SER A 77 -10.39 -11.11 15.88
C SER A 77 -10.69 -9.67 16.33
N VAL A 78 -10.56 -8.70 15.41
CA VAL A 78 -10.82 -7.28 15.67
C VAL A 78 -12.26 -6.92 15.40
N PHE A 79 -12.77 -7.29 14.22
CA PHE A 79 -14.05 -6.79 13.70
C PHE A 79 -15.21 -7.78 13.89
N GLY A 80 -14.94 -8.94 14.49
CA GLY A 80 -15.90 -10.04 14.61
C GLY A 80 -15.98 -10.90 13.35
N ASN A 81 -16.66 -12.04 13.48
CA ASN A 81 -16.87 -13.00 12.40
C ASN A 81 -18.36 -13.29 12.11
N ASP A 82 -19.25 -12.65 12.87
CA ASP A 82 -20.69 -12.88 12.93
C ASP A 82 -21.50 -11.93 12.03
N ILE A 83 -20.94 -10.76 11.71
CA ILE A 83 -21.56 -9.69 10.93
C ILE A 83 -20.62 -9.16 9.84
N ASP A 84 -21.08 -8.16 9.07
CA ASP A 84 -20.20 -7.40 8.18
C ASP A 84 -18.94 -6.96 8.91
N ASN A 85 -17.80 -7.43 8.43
CA ASN A 85 -16.51 -7.27 9.07
C ASN A 85 -15.44 -6.78 8.08
N LEU A 86 -15.72 -6.73 6.78
CA LEU A 86 -14.84 -6.11 5.79
C LEU A 86 -15.36 -4.72 5.43
N GLY A 87 -14.63 -3.68 5.82
CA GLY A 87 -14.92 -2.30 5.42
C GLY A 87 -14.19 -1.95 4.12
N PHE A 88 -14.88 -1.21 3.25
CA PHE A 88 -14.38 -0.71 1.98
C PHE A 88 -14.60 0.81 1.89
N TYR A 89 -13.62 1.49 1.31
CA TYR A 89 -13.66 2.92 1.03
C TYR A 89 -13.82 3.12 -0.47
N LEU A 90 -14.81 3.88 -0.90
CA LEU A 90 -15.13 4.13 -2.30
C LEU A 90 -15.01 5.63 -2.63
N ASP A 91 -14.29 5.92 -3.70
CA ASP A 91 -14.13 7.24 -4.30
C ASP A 91 -15.03 7.33 -5.52
N ASN A 92 -16.23 7.91 -5.35
CA ASN A 92 -17.24 7.99 -6.40
C ASN A 92 -17.46 6.63 -7.10
N ASP A 93 -17.79 5.60 -6.30
CA ASP A 93 -17.97 4.20 -6.70
C ASP A 93 -16.70 3.43 -7.11
N ILE A 94 -15.54 4.09 -7.21
CA ILE A 94 -14.27 3.42 -7.47
C ILE A 94 -13.67 2.96 -6.14
N LEU A 95 -13.35 1.68 -6.04
CA LEU A 95 -12.70 1.12 -4.86
C LEU A 95 -11.38 1.87 -4.59
N ALA A 96 -11.31 2.55 -3.45
CA ALA A 96 -10.10 3.24 -3.00
C ALA A 96 -9.25 2.33 -2.10
N SER A 97 -9.87 1.69 -1.10
CA SER A 97 -9.17 0.86 -0.11
C SER A 97 -10.10 -0.06 0.68
N THR A 98 -9.52 -0.84 1.58
CA THR A 98 -10.21 -1.75 2.49
C THR A 98 -9.52 -1.79 3.85
N THR A 99 -10.30 -2.06 4.90
CA THR A 99 -9.81 -2.33 6.26
C THR A 99 -8.87 -3.55 6.35
N LEU A 100 -8.83 -4.41 5.31
CA LEU A 100 -7.85 -5.51 5.24
C LEU A 100 -6.42 -5.02 5.01
N PHE A 101 -6.22 -3.86 4.38
CA PHE A 101 -4.89 -3.34 4.08
C PHE A 101 -4.03 -3.03 5.32
N PRO A 102 -4.52 -2.30 6.35
CA PRO A 102 -3.73 -2.10 7.57
C PRO A 102 -3.42 -3.41 8.30
N THR A 103 -4.38 -4.34 8.41
CA THR A 103 -4.17 -5.69 8.95
C THR A 103 -3.05 -6.41 8.21
N PHE A 104 -2.99 -6.23 6.89
CA PHE A 104 -1.93 -6.75 6.03
C PHE A 104 -0.57 -6.12 6.30
N VAL A 105 -0.49 -4.78 6.27
CA VAL A 105 0.78 -4.06 6.42
C VAL A 105 1.43 -4.33 7.78
N PHE A 106 0.62 -4.49 8.83
CA PHE A 106 1.11 -4.68 10.19
C PHE A 106 1.12 -6.14 10.64
N ALA A 107 0.82 -7.11 9.77
CA ALA A 107 0.86 -8.52 10.12
C ALA A 107 2.21 -8.92 10.74
N ASP A 108 2.15 -9.58 11.91
CA ASP A 108 3.31 -10.01 12.71
C ASP A 108 4.21 -8.90 13.24
N THR A 109 3.70 -7.68 13.31
CA THR A 109 4.37 -6.58 13.98
C THR A 109 3.70 -6.31 15.32
N THR A 110 4.34 -5.52 16.18
CA THR A 110 3.72 -4.95 17.39
C THR A 110 2.54 -4.02 17.11
N LEU A 111 2.21 -3.74 15.85
CA LEU A 111 1.00 -3.00 15.46
C LEU A 111 -0.10 -3.92 14.92
N PHE A 112 0.13 -5.24 14.85
CA PHE A 112 -0.86 -6.18 14.34
C PHE A 112 -2.10 -6.21 15.24
N ASN A 113 -3.27 -5.88 14.68
CA ASN A 113 -4.55 -5.86 15.40
C ASN A 113 -4.53 -4.99 16.67
N ILE A 114 -3.60 -4.03 16.76
CA ILE A 114 -3.45 -3.15 17.91
C ILE A 114 -3.97 -1.76 17.53
N PHE A 115 -5.03 -1.35 18.24
CA PHE A 115 -5.64 -0.03 18.14
C PHE A 115 -5.33 0.82 19.37
N ASP A 116 -4.44 0.35 20.24
CA ASP A 116 -3.99 1.10 21.40
C ASP A 116 -3.16 2.31 20.96
N LYS A 117 -3.67 3.49 21.29
CA LYS A 117 -3.07 4.77 20.94
C LYS A 117 -1.64 4.89 21.47
N ASN A 118 -1.35 4.39 22.67
CA ASN A 118 -0.02 4.51 23.27
C ASN A 118 1.00 3.67 22.51
N THR A 119 0.64 2.45 22.12
CA THR A 119 1.49 1.56 21.31
C THR A 119 1.79 2.18 19.95
N ILE A 120 0.78 2.74 19.27
CA ILE A 120 0.96 3.44 17.99
C ILE A 120 1.85 4.68 18.15
N LEU A 121 1.63 5.48 19.21
CA LEU A 121 2.46 6.66 19.50
C LEU A 121 3.91 6.30 19.81
N ASN A 122 4.15 5.23 20.57
CA ASN A 122 5.49 4.76 20.88
C ASN A 122 6.20 4.27 19.61
N PHE A 123 5.50 3.50 18.77
CA PHE A 123 6.04 3.03 17.50
C PHE A 123 6.41 4.20 16.57
N THR A 124 5.49 5.13 16.34
CA THR A 124 5.73 6.31 15.50
C THR A 124 6.84 7.22 16.05
N SER A 125 6.98 7.32 17.38
CA SER A 125 8.08 8.03 18.03
C SER A 125 9.43 7.35 17.77
N ASN A 126 9.48 6.01 17.79
CA ASN A 126 10.69 5.26 17.45
C ASN A 126 11.12 5.48 15.99
N ILE A 127 10.16 5.50 15.06
CA ILE A 127 10.42 5.83 13.64
C ILE A 127 10.96 7.25 13.51
N SER A 128 10.31 8.22 14.16
CA SER A 128 10.72 9.63 14.12
C SER A 128 12.14 9.81 14.66
N SER A 129 12.49 9.12 15.76
CA SER A 129 13.84 9.11 16.32
C SER A 129 14.87 8.53 15.34
N LEU A 130 14.52 7.45 14.63
CA LEU A 130 15.39 6.86 13.62
C LEU A 130 15.62 7.80 12.43
N VAL A 131 14.58 8.48 11.94
CA VAL A 131 14.69 9.51 10.89
C VAL A 131 15.69 10.58 11.29
N GLN A 132 15.56 11.14 12.50
CA GLN A 132 16.46 12.17 12.99
C GLN A 132 17.91 11.68 13.11
N LYS A 133 18.11 10.44 13.56
CA LYS A 133 19.45 9.83 13.62
C LYS A 133 20.07 9.67 12.24
N ILE A 134 19.31 9.25 11.23
CA ILE A 134 19.77 9.16 9.85
C ILE A 134 20.15 10.55 9.33
N LEU A 135 19.27 11.55 9.51
CA LEU A 135 19.55 12.93 9.08
C LEU A 135 20.84 13.47 9.70
N ASN A 136 21.08 13.21 10.98
CA ASN A 136 22.31 13.63 11.68
C ASN A 136 23.59 12.94 11.16
N LYS A 137 23.48 11.85 10.41
CA LYS A 137 24.60 11.17 9.76
C LYS A 137 24.88 11.67 8.34
N ILE A 138 23.96 12.46 7.77
CA ILE A 138 24.10 13.00 6.42
C ILE A 138 24.77 14.36 6.50
N ASN A 139 26.04 14.43 6.09
CA ASN A 139 26.85 15.65 6.20
C ASN A 139 26.46 16.74 5.19
N GLN A 140 25.87 16.39 4.05
CA GLN A 140 25.53 17.31 2.97
C GLN A 140 24.21 16.91 2.28
N PRO A 141 23.04 17.21 2.87
CA PRO A 141 21.77 16.92 2.23
C PRO A 141 21.60 17.77 0.97
N ILE A 142 21.06 17.17 -0.09
CA ILE A 142 20.63 17.94 -1.27
C ILE A 142 19.42 18.77 -0.85
N ASN A 143 19.53 20.09 -0.97
CA ASN A 143 18.41 20.98 -0.71
C ASN A 143 17.55 21.12 -1.97
N LEU A 144 16.36 20.53 -1.95
CA LEU A 144 15.35 20.68 -2.97
C LEU A 144 14.18 21.47 -2.39
N ASP A 145 13.73 22.48 -3.13
CA ASP A 145 12.57 23.27 -2.73
C ASP A 145 11.32 22.35 -2.65
N SER A 146 10.50 22.53 -1.62
CA SER A 146 9.22 21.84 -1.45
C SER A 146 8.18 22.87 -1.01
N LYS A 147 6.92 22.63 -1.33
CA LYS A 147 5.81 23.39 -0.78
C LYS A 147 4.98 22.51 0.15
N PRO A 148 4.22 23.12 1.09
CA PRO A 148 3.23 22.37 1.84
C PRO A 148 2.29 21.61 0.91
N LEU A 149 1.82 20.44 1.36
CA LEU A 149 0.81 19.67 0.63
C LEU A 149 -0.40 20.56 0.30
N LYS A 150 -0.91 20.44 -0.92
CA LYS A 150 -2.08 21.16 -1.39
C LYS A 150 -3.27 20.82 -0.49
N ASN A 151 -3.93 21.85 0.02
CA ASN A 151 -5.17 21.69 0.73
C ASN A 151 -6.31 21.60 -0.29
N LEU A 152 -6.81 20.38 -0.50
CA LEU A 152 -7.90 20.11 -1.43
C LEU A 152 -9.21 19.94 -0.66
N ASN A 153 -10.29 20.54 -1.16
CA ASN A 153 -11.64 20.26 -0.68
C ASN A 153 -12.11 18.92 -1.24
N GLU A 154 -11.59 17.83 -0.67
CA GLU A 154 -11.94 16.48 -1.09
C GLU A 154 -13.28 16.03 -0.49
N LYS A 155 -14.06 15.29 -1.27
CA LYS A 155 -15.20 14.54 -0.72
C LYS A 155 -14.67 13.33 0.03
N GLU A 156 -15.25 13.05 1.18
CA GLU A 156 -14.94 11.84 1.95
C GLU A 156 -15.32 10.58 1.15
N TYR A 157 -14.55 9.51 1.34
CA TYR A 157 -14.88 8.22 0.76
C TYR A 157 -16.24 7.72 1.27
N ILE A 158 -17.01 7.15 0.35
CA ILE A 158 -18.23 6.42 0.68
C ILE A 158 -17.82 5.10 1.35
N LEU A 159 -18.39 4.83 2.51
CA LEU A 159 -18.13 3.61 3.27
C LEU A 159 -19.08 2.50 2.83
N LYS A 160 -18.55 1.29 2.68
CA LYS A 160 -19.36 0.10 2.44
C LYS A 160 -18.81 -1.07 3.23
N ASP A 161 -19.68 -1.75 3.97
CA ASP A 161 -19.32 -2.95 4.70
C ASP A 161 -19.84 -4.20 3.98
N THR A 162 -19.08 -5.29 4.07
CA THR A 162 -19.45 -6.61 3.56
C THR A 162 -19.01 -7.68 4.53
N TRP A 163 -19.78 -8.75 4.62
CA TRP A 163 -19.38 -9.92 5.38
C TRP A 163 -18.36 -10.77 4.62
N ASP A 164 -17.28 -11.14 5.30
CA ASP A 164 -16.21 -11.94 4.72
C ASP A 164 -16.71 -13.25 4.10
N GLN A 165 -17.76 -13.87 4.65
CA GLN A 165 -18.31 -15.12 4.13
C GLN A 165 -19.06 -14.96 2.81
N ILE A 166 -19.43 -13.73 2.43
CA ILE A 166 -20.02 -13.41 1.13
C ILE A 166 -18.92 -12.98 0.16
N PHE A 167 -17.93 -12.26 0.65
CA PHE A 167 -16.84 -11.73 -0.17
C PHE A 167 -15.81 -12.81 -0.56
N PHE A 168 -15.46 -13.68 0.38
CA PHE A 168 -14.53 -14.79 0.19
C PHE A 168 -15.28 -16.12 0.06
N THR A 169 -14.65 -17.08 -0.63
CA THR A 169 -15.20 -18.40 -0.87
C THR A 169 -14.40 -19.49 -0.14
N LYS A 170 -14.82 -20.75 -0.28
CA LYS A 170 -14.01 -21.90 0.18
C LYS A 170 -12.76 -22.12 -0.67
N ASP A 171 -12.70 -21.56 -1.88
CA ASP A 171 -11.51 -21.62 -2.72
C ASP A 171 -10.47 -20.60 -2.23
N ILE A 172 -9.42 -21.13 -1.61
CA ILE A 172 -8.32 -20.33 -1.10
C ILE A 172 -7.58 -19.57 -2.20
N THR A 173 -7.50 -20.14 -3.41
CA THR A 173 -6.78 -19.51 -4.53
C THR A 173 -7.54 -18.29 -5.05
N TYR A 174 -8.88 -18.35 -5.05
CA TYR A 174 -9.75 -17.21 -5.30
C TYR A 174 -9.56 -16.10 -4.26
N ASN A 175 -9.53 -16.48 -2.98
CA ASN A 175 -9.38 -15.52 -1.89
C ASN A 175 -8.02 -14.80 -1.92
N VAL A 176 -6.95 -15.55 -2.22
CA VAL A 176 -5.60 -14.98 -2.44
C VAL A 176 -5.61 -14.05 -3.65
N PHE A 177 -6.25 -14.44 -4.76
CA PHE A 177 -6.40 -13.62 -5.95
C PHE A 177 -7.04 -12.26 -5.61
N LEU A 178 -8.22 -12.27 -4.99
CA LEU A 178 -8.93 -11.05 -4.59
C LEU A 178 -8.10 -10.19 -3.64
N THR A 179 -7.52 -10.80 -2.61
CA THR A 179 -6.72 -10.06 -1.62
C THR A 179 -5.55 -9.34 -2.29
N ARG A 180 -4.85 -9.98 -3.22
CA ARG A 180 -3.74 -9.33 -3.93
C ARG A 180 -4.20 -8.15 -4.79
N LEU A 181 -5.36 -8.26 -5.44
CA LEU A 181 -5.96 -7.13 -6.18
C LEU A 181 -6.33 -5.98 -5.24
N LEU A 182 -6.90 -6.26 -4.06
CA LEU A 182 -7.21 -5.24 -3.05
C LEU A 182 -5.96 -4.50 -2.57
N LEU A 183 -4.85 -5.22 -2.35
CA LEU A 183 -3.57 -4.61 -1.95
C LEU A 183 -2.98 -3.73 -3.05
N ILE A 184 -3.09 -4.15 -4.32
CA ILE A 184 -2.70 -3.35 -5.48
C ILE A 184 -3.57 -2.08 -5.55
N GLN A 185 -4.88 -2.21 -5.34
CA GLN A 185 -5.80 -1.09 -5.37
C GLN A 185 -5.43 0.01 -4.37
N ASN A 186 -5.09 -0.36 -3.12
CA ASN A 186 -4.66 0.62 -2.12
C ASN A 186 -3.35 1.32 -2.50
N ALA A 187 -2.41 0.59 -3.13
CA ALA A 187 -1.16 1.18 -3.61
C ALA A 187 -1.40 2.22 -4.72
N LEU A 188 -2.29 1.90 -5.68
CA LEU A 188 -2.70 2.83 -6.74
C LEU A 188 -3.38 4.07 -6.19
N THR A 189 -4.31 3.90 -5.23
CA THR A 189 -4.98 5.02 -4.55
C THR A 189 -3.98 5.92 -3.84
N THR A 190 -2.95 5.35 -3.21
CA THR A 190 -1.88 6.14 -2.56
C THR A 190 -1.11 6.98 -3.58
N CYS A 191 -0.79 6.42 -4.75
CA CYS A 191 -0.11 7.17 -5.81
C CYS A 191 -0.95 8.36 -6.31
N ILE A 192 -2.25 8.15 -6.54
CA ILE A 192 -3.17 9.22 -6.97
C ILE A 192 -3.29 10.29 -5.89
N TRP A 193 -3.39 9.89 -4.62
CA TRP A 193 -3.42 10.83 -3.51
C TRP A 193 -2.15 11.71 -3.50
N LEU A 194 -0.96 11.12 -3.68
CA LEU A 194 0.29 11.89 -3.78
C LEU A 194 0.29 12.86 -4.96
N GLU A 195 -0.17 12.44 -6.15
CA GLU A 195 -0.27 13.31 -7.32
C GLU A 195 -1.14 14.54 -7.02
N ASN A 196 -2.30 14.33 -6.41
CA ASN A 196 -3.24 15.40 -6.09
C ASN A 196 -2.67 16.39 -5.05
N HIS A 197 -1.90 15.90 -4.07
CA HIS A 197 -1.47 16.71 -2.94
C HIS A 197 -0.08 17.33 -3.07
N LEU A 198 0.80 16.80 -3.92
CA LEU A 198 2.14 17.34 -4.14
C LEU A 198 2.14 18.50 -5.14
N ASP A 199 2.97 19.53 -4.93
CA ASP A 199 3.17 20.59 -5.93
C ASP A 199 4.31 20.27 -6.91
N TYR A 200 4.07 19.25 -7.73
CA TYR A 200 5.07 18.74 -8.67
C TYR A 200 5.13 19.49 -10.01
N ASN A 201 4.23 20.45 -10.29
CA ASN A 201 4.17 21.15 -11.59
C ASN A 201 5.25 22.22 -11.80
N SER A 202 6.28 22.25 -10.96
CA SER A 202 7.45 23.13 -11.11
C SER A 202 8.18 22.85 -12.44
N SER A 203 8.73 23.88 -13.10
CA SER A 203 9.55 23.71 -14.30
C SER A 203 10.90 23.05 -14.03
N LYS A 204 11.37 23.09 -12.78
CA LYS A 204 12.58 22.40 -12.31
C LYS A 204 12.20 21.18 -11.47
N LEU A 205 13.12 20.23 -11.35
CA LEU A 205 13.00 19.10 -10.42
C LEU A 205 13.07 19.63 -8.98
N ASN A 206 11.91 19.85 -8.38
CA ASN A 206 11.75 20.19 -6.97
C ASN A 206 11.56 18.89 -6.14
N PHE A 207 11.52 19.02 -4.82
CA PHE A 207 11.37 17.87 -3.93
C PHE A 207 10.06 17.13 -4.17
N ASP A 208 8.97 17.87 -4.38
CA ASP A 208 7.63 17.29 -4.59
C ASP A 208 7.58 16.43 -5.86
N LYS A 209 8.17 16.91 -6.96
CA LYS A 209 8.32 16.15 -8.21
C LYS A 209 9.24 14.95 -8.03
N TYR A 210 10.34 15.10 -7.30
CA TYR A 210 11.24 13.99 -6.99
C TYR A 210 10.54 12.89 -6.21
N ILE A 211 9.82 13.23 -5.13
CA ILE A 211 9.08 12.27 -4.30
C ILE A 211 7.99 11.57 -5.13
N LEU A 212 7.23 12.33 -5.91
CA LEU A 212 6.18 11.75 -6.76
C LEU A 212 6.78 10.75 -7.75
N LEU A 213 7.83 11.13 -8.49
CA LEU A 213 8.50 10.24 -9.43
C LEU A 213 9.05 9.00 -8.75
N HIS A 214 9.85 9.20 -7.71
CA HIS A 214 10.52 8.12 -7.00
C HIS A 214 9.53 7.09 -6.45
N PHE A 215 8.48 7.57 -5.79
CA PHE A 215 7.46 6.71 -5.23
C PHE A 215 6.67 5.99 -6.31
N THR A 216 6.18 6.71 -7.32
CA THR A 216 5.26 6.15 -8.33
C THR A 216 5.97 5.23 -9.32
N SER A 217 7.22 5.49 -9.70
CA SER A 217 8.00 4.57 -10.54
C SER A 217 8.26 3.25 -9.83
N THR A 218 8.65 3.32 -8.55
CA THR A 218 8.90 2.14 -7.73
C THR A 218 7.62 1.34 -7.53
N LYS A 219 6.50 2.03 -7.22
CA LYS A 219 5.20 1.37 -7.04
C LYS A 219 4.69 0.74 -8.32
N LEU A 220 4.80 1.43 -9.46
CA LEU A 220 4.36 0.86 -10.72
C LEU A 220 5.15 -0.42 -11.04
N PHE A 221 6.47 -0.42 -10.84
CA PHE A 221 7.28 -1.62 -11.00
C PHE A 221 6.77 -2.80 -10.14
N GLU A 222 6.53 -2.54 -8.86
CA GLU A 222 6.02 -3.55 -7.91
C GLU A 222 4.63 -4.06 -8.31
N ILE A 223 3.72 -3.16 -8.69
CA ILE A 223 2.35 -3.46 -9.12
C ILE A 223 2.37 -4.34 -10.36
N MET A 224 3.12 -3.96 -11.40
CA MET A 224 3.17 -4.72 -12.65
C MET A 224 3.77 -6.11 -12.44
N ARG A 225 4.85 -6.21 -11.65
CA ARG A 225 5.41 -7.52 -11.26
C ARG A 225 4.39 -8.37 -10.50
N ASN A 226 3.60 -7.77 -9.61
CA ASN A 226 2.57 -8.47 -8.85
C ASN A 226 1.44 -8.95 -9.77
N LEU A 227 0.95 -8.11 -10.70
CA LEU A 227 -0.05 -8.48 -11.69
C LEU A 227 0.42 -9.60 -12.62
N LEU A 228 1.65 -9.54 -13.13
CA LEU A 228 2.25 -10.63 -13.93
C LEU A 228 2.31 -11.95 -13.16
N ASP A 229 2.67 -11.90 -11.87
CA ASP A 229 2.71 -13.07 -11.01
C ASP A 229 1.30 -13.63 -10.71
N ILE A 230 0.31 -12.76 -10.47
CA ILE A 230 -1.11 -13.16 -10.33
C ILE A 230 -1.57 -13.87 -11.61
N LYS A 231 -1.34 -13.27 -12.78
CA LYS A 231 -1.72 -13.85 -14.07
C LYS A 231 -1.09 -15.23 -14.27
N LYS A 232 0.20 -15.37 -13.94
CA LYS A 232 0.94 -16.62 -14.10
C LYS A 232 0.46 -17.72 -13.14
N ILE A 233 0.27 -17.40 -11.87
CA ILE A 233 0.02 -18.40 -10.81
C ILE A 233 -1.47 -18.65 -10.57
N LEU A 234 -2.31 -17.62 -10.75
CA LEU A 234 -3.75 -17.61 -10.48
C LEU A 234 -4.54 -17.39 -11.78
N GLY A 235 -4.00 -17.88 -12.91
CA GLY A 235 -4.52 -17.62 -14.26
C GLY A 235 -5.96 -18.05 -14.49
N GLN A 236 -6.44 -19.09 -13.80
CA GLN A 236 -7.85 -19.49 -13.87
C GLN A 236 -8.77 -18.36 -13.39
N HIS A 237 -8.48 -17.77 -12.23
CA HIS A 237 -9.25 -16.64 -11.69
C HIS A 237 -9.06 -15.39 -12.53
N TRP A 238 -7.83 -15.13 -13.01
CA TRP A 238 -7.55 -14.04 -13.94
C TRP A 238 -8.47 -14.06 -15.17
N ASN A 239 -8.63 -15.24 -15.80
CA ASN A 239 -9.49 -15.43 -16.96
C ASN A 239 -10.97 -15.29 -16.61
N ASN A 240 -11.40 -15.86 -15.46
CA ASN A 240 -12.79 -15.79 -15.01
C ASN A 240 -13.27 -14.35 -14.74
N PHE A 241 -12.36 -13.48 -14.26
CA PHE A 241 -12.64 -12.07 -14.02
C PHE A 241 -12.48 -11.19 -15.27
N ASN A 242 -12.19 -11.76 -16.43
CA ASN A 242 -12.12 -11.09 -17.74
C ASN A 242 -11.21 -9.84 -17.73
N LEU A 243 -10.00 -9.98 -17.19
CA LEU A 243 -9.02 -8.90 -16.99
C LEU A 243 -8.29 -8.45 -18.28
N ASN A 244 -8.95 -8.49 -19.44
CA ASN A 244 -8.34 -8.23 -20.76
C ASN A 244 -7.68 -6.84 -20.86
N THR A 245 -8.26 -5.83 -20.21
CA THR A 245 -7.64 -4.50 -20.16
C THR A 245 -6.32 -4.53 -19.41
N LEU A 246 -6.21 -5.29 -18.31
CA LEU A 246 -4.92 -5.47 -17.63
C LEU A 246 -3.96 -6.28 -18.49
N ASP A 247 -4.43 -7.27 -19.26
CA ASP A 247 -3.56 -8.02 -20.18
C ASP A 247 -2.91 -7.12 -21.23
N TYR A 248 -3.69 -6.22 -21.84
CA TYR A 248 -3.16 -5.22 -22.75
C TYR A 248 -2.13 -4.30 -22.07
N LEU A 249 -2.48 -3.74 -20.91
CA LEU A 249 -1.58 -2.84 -20.17
C LEU A 249 -0.29 -3.53 -19.73
N LEU A 250 -0.36 -4.82 -19.36
CA LEU A 250 0.82 -5.62 -19.03
C LEU A 250 1.71 -5.79 -20.26
N GLY A 251 1.15 -6.14 -21.42
CA GLY A 251 1.91 -6.27 -22.66
C GLY A 251 2.61 -4.97 -23.07
N GLU A 252 1.87 -3.85 -23.05
CA GLU A 252 2.44 -2.52 -23.36
C GLU A 252 3.56 -2.14 -22.40
N TYR A 253 3.36 -2.37 -21.09
CA TYR A 253 4.37 -2.08 -20.08
C TYR A 253 5.64 -2.89 -20.29
N GLU A 254 5.53 -4.19 -20.55
CA GLU A 254 6.69 -5.06 -20.77
C GLU A 254 7.52 -4.62 -21.98
N ASN A 255 6.85 -4.08 -23.01
CA ASN A 255 7.49 -3.62 -24.25
C ASN A 255 8.04 -2.19 -24.18
N THR A 256 7.50 -1.33 -23.30
CA THR A 256 7.80 0.12 -23.34
C THR A 256 8.46 0.66 -22.08
N LEU A 257 8.01 0.26 -20.88
CA LEU A 257 8.35 0.98 -19.64
C LEU A 257 9.04 0.10 -18.59
N LYS A 258 8.99 -1.23 -18.74
CA LYS A 258 9.54 -2.19 -17.77
C LYS A 258 10.99 -1.95 -17.41
N ASP A 259 11.86 -1.75 -18.40
CA ASP A 259 13.29 -1.56 -18.17
C ASP A 259 13.60 -0.22 -17.52
N GLU A 260 12.86 0.84 -17.88
CA GLU A 260 12.97 2.15 -17.26
C GLU A 260 12.55 2.09 -15.79
N MET A 261 11.38 1.50 -15.50
CA MET A 261 10.90 1.35 -14.13
C MET A 261 11.81 0.46 -13.29
N LYS A 262 12.38 -0.60 -13.88
CA LYS A 262 13.36 -1.46 -13.22
C LYS A 262 14.62 -0.67 -12.85
N THR A 263 15.14 0.12 -13.80
CA THR A 263 16.31 0.97 -13.59
C THR A 263 16.08 1.94 -12.44
N LEU A 264 14.95 2.66 -12.46
CA LEU A 264 14.57 3.60 -11.41
C LEU A 264 14.38 2.92 -10.05
N LYS A 265 13.73 1.75 -10.02
CA LYS A 265 13.54 0.99 -8.78
C LYS A 265 14.86 0.41 -8.24
N ASP A 266 15.79 0.00 -9.09
CA ASP A 266 17.10 -0.51 -8.65
C ASP A 266 18.00 0.64 -8.17
N MET A 267 17.75 1.86 -8.64
CA MET A 267 18.37 3.11 -8.16
C MET A 267 17.85 3.62 -6.81
N LEU A 268 17.05 2.81 -6.09
CA LEU A 268 16.88 2.95 -4.64
C LEU A 268 18.23 2.89 -3.90
N HIS A 269 19.22 2.22 -4.51
CA HIS A 269 20.61 2.21 -4.09
C HIS A 269 21.49 2.90 -5.13
N TYR A 270 22.68 3.33 -4.71
CA TYR A 270 23.73 3.66 -5.67
C TYR A 270 24.04 2.43 -6.52
N ASN A 271 24.09 2.60 -7.84
CA ASN A 271 24.58 1.54 -8.70
C ASN A 271 26.11 1.40 -8.59
N ASN A 272 26.68 0.43 -9.28
CA ASN A 272 28.14 0.20 -9.33
C ASN A 272 28.98 1.37 -9.88
N LYS A 273 28.34 2.42 -10.41
CA LYS A 273 28.97 3.66 -10.89
C LYS A 273 28.75 4.83 -9.93
N GLY A 274 28.18 4.60 -8.75
CA GLY A 274 27.88 5.65 -7.77
C GLY A 274 26.76 6.59 -8.22
N ILE A 275 25.84 6.14 -9.08
CA ILE A 275 24.67 6.93 -9.51
C ILE A 275 23.44 6.47 -8.70
N ASN A 276 22.77 7.40 -8.03
CA ASN A 276 21.48 7.16 -7.38
C ASN A 276 20.30 7.66 -8.25
N PHE A 277 19.07 7.50 -7.74
CA PHE A 277 17.87 7.96 -8.43
C PHE A 277 17.93 9.45 -8.83
N TYR A 278 18.33 10.32 -7.91
CA TYR A 278 18.39 11.76 -8.17
C TYR A 278 19.38 12.09 -9.29
N ASP A 279 20.58 11.50 -9.24
CA ASP A 279 21.62 11.68 -10.26
C ASP A 279 21.13 11.22 -11.64
N TYR A 280 20.41 10.10 -11.68
CA TYR A 280 19.85 9.57 -12.92
C TYR A 280 18.80 10.51 -13.52
N ILE A 281 17.82 10.97 -12.72
CA ILE A 281 16.80 11.91 -13.21
C ILE A 281 17.44 13.20 -13.70
N GLN A 282 18.44 13.74 -12.98
CA GLN A 282 19.16 14.93 -13.41
C GLN A 282 19.88 14.71 -14.74
N LYS A 283 20.54 13.56 -14.91
CA LYS A 283 21.18 13.21 -16.17
C LYS A 283 20.18 13.11 -17.32
N GLN A 284 19.03 12.47 -17.11
CA GLN A 284 17.98 12.38 -18.13
C GLN A 284 17.40 13.75 -18.46
N THR A 285 17.20 14.60 -17.46
CA THR A 285 16.67 15.97 -17.63
C THR A 285 17.62 16.86 -18.45
N ARG A 286 18.94 16.63 -18.37
CA ARG A 286 19.91 17.35 -19.22
C ARG A 286 19.79 16.96 -20.70
N THR A 287 19.42 15.72 -20.99
CA THR A 287 19.22 15.22 -22.35
C THR A 287 17.83 15.58 -22.89
N ASP A 288 16.79 15.42 -22.07
CA ASP A 288 15.41 15.80 -22.36
C ASP A 288 14.83 16.52 -21.14
N SER A 289 14.77 17.85 -21.22
CA SER A 289 14.23 18.71 -20.15
C SER A 289 12.80 18.37 -19.72
N LYS A 290 12.03 17.68 -20.59
CA LYS A 290 10.65 17.26 -20.30
C LYS A 290 10.54 15.83 -19.80
N TYR A 291 11.65 15.10 -19.67
CA TYR A 291 11.65 13.69 -19.25
C TYR A 291 10.87 13.47 -17.94
N PRO A 292 11.08 14.24 -16.85
CA PRO A 292 10.35 14.04 -15.60
C PRO A 292 8.83 14.14 -15.79
N ASP A 293 8.37 15.17 -16.51
CA ASP A 293 6.93 15.45 -16.70
C ASP A 293 6.28 14.44 -17.65
N LYS A 294 6.99 14.06 -18.73
CA LYS A 294 6.55 13.00 -19.64
C LYS A 294 6.39 11.69 -18.88
N LEU A 295 7.35 11.34 -18.02
CA LEU A 295 7.32 10.08 -17.29
C LEU A 295 6.18 10.04 -16.27
N ILE A 296 5.97 11.10 -15.48
CA ILE A 296 4.81 11.21 -14.57
C ILE A 296 3.51 11.02 -15.37
N LYS A 297 3.37 11.73 -16.49
CA LYS A 297 2.17 11.66 -17.32
C LYS A 297 1.90 10.23 -17.82
N ILE A 298 2.93 9.53 -18.29
CA ILE A 298 2.81 8.13 -18.75
C ILE A 298 2.40 7.23 -17.58
N ILE A 299 3.11 7.31 -16.45
CA ILE A 299 2.83 6.50 -15.26
C ILE A 299 1.37 6.65 -14.83
N PHE A 300 0.85 7.88 -14.75
CA PHE A 300 -0.51 8.12 -14.28
C PHE A 300 -1.57 7.81 -15.32
N ASN A 301 -1.51 8.44 -16.50
CA ASN A 301 -2.57 8.37 -17.50
C ASN A 301 -2.61 7.03 -18.22
N ASP A 302 -1.44 6.44 -18.47
CA ASP A 302 -1.37 5.19 -19.25
C ASP A 302 -1.45 3.95 -18.37
N TYR A 303 -1.14 4.06 -17.06
CA TYR A 303 -1.13 2.91 -16.17
C TYR A 303 -1.97 3.10 -14.92
N ILE A 304 -1.58 3.96 -13.97
CA ILE A 304 -2.17 3.98 -12.61
C ILE A 304 -3.69 4.13 -12.64
N TYR A 305 -4.22 5.13 -13.36
CA TYR A 305 -5.66 5.36 -13.44
C TYR A 305 -6.39 4.19 -14.10
N LYS A 306 -5.85 3.67 -15.21
CA LYS A 306 -6.47 2.58 -15.99
C LYS A 306 -6.49 1.27 -15.20
N ILE A 307 -5.40 0.92 -14.53
CA ILE A 307 -5.30 -0.28 -13.69
C ILE A 307 -6.30 -0.17 -12.53
N ARG A 308 -6.32 0.97 -11.83
CA ARG A 308 -7.21 1.20 -10.68
C ARG A 308 -8.68 1.04 -11.06
N ASN A 309 -9.08 1.64 -12.18
CA ASN A 309 -10.46 1.57 -12.64
C ASN A 309 -10.81 0.14 -13.06
N THR A 310 -9.92 -0.54 -13.78
CA THR A 310 -10.14 -1.93 -14.20
C THR A 310 -10.34 -2.85 -12.99
N ILE A 311 -9.43 -2.82 -12.01
CA ILE A 311 -9.55 -3.63 -10.79
C ILE A 311 -10.86 -3.31 -10.04
N SER A 312 -11.20 -2.03 -9.90
CA SER A 312 -12.44 -1.63 -9.21
C SER A 312 -13.68 -2.18 -9.89
N ILE A 313 -13.79 -2.03 -11.21
CA ILE A 313 -14.92 -2.53 -12.01
C ILE A 313 -15.00 -4.04 -11.91
N THR A 314 -13.86 -4.72 -12.00
CA THR A 314 -13.77 -6.18 -11.94
C THR A 314 -14.20 -6.73 -10.57
N ILE A 315 -13.78 -6.12 -9.47
CA ILE A 315 -14.20 -6.54 -8.13
C ILE A 315 -15.67 -6.16 -7.89
N ASN A 316 -16.11 -5.01 -8.41
CA ASN A 316 -17.49 -4.51 -8.28
C ASN A 316 -18.01 -4.57 -6.84
N ILE A 317 -17.30 -3.91 -5.92
CA ILE A 317 -17.61 -3.92 -4.49
C ILE A 317 -19.07 -3.54 -4.22
N GLN A 318 -19.64 -2.62 -5.00
CA GLN A 318 -21.04 -2.21 -4.85
C GLN A 318 -22.05 -3.35 -4.99
N SER A 319 -21.76 -4.39 -5.78
CA SER A 319 -22.63 -5.54 -5.97
C SER A 319 -22.78 -6.44 -4.74
N TYR A 320 -21.85 -6.34 -3.78
CA TYR A 320 -21.92 -7.13 -2.56
C TYR A 320 -22.96 -6.57 -1.59
N LYS A 321 -23.77 -7.47 -1.00
CA LYS A 321 -24.82 -7.10 -0.05
C LYS A 321 -24.19 -6.71 1.30
N THR A 322 -24.60 -5.56 1.83
CA THR A 322 -24.36 -5.14 3.22
C THR A 322 -25.54 -5.61 4.08
N MET A 323 -25.27 -6.13 5.28
CA MET A 323 -26.31 -6.53 6.21
C MET A 323 -27.06 -5.31 6.73
N SER A 324 -28.39 -5.45 6.84
CA SER A 324 -29.20 -4.50 7.60
C SER A 324 -28.91 -4.58 9.10
N ASP A 325 -29.18 -3.51 9.84
CA ASP A 325 -29.01 -3.49 11.30
C ASP A 325 -29.82 -4.60 11.99
N PHE A 326 -31.03 -4.88 11.51
CA PHE A 326 -31.85 -5.97 12.03
C PHE A 326 -31.20 -7.34 11.81
N GLU A 327 -30.59 -7.56 10.64
CA GLU A 327 -29.84 -8.80 10.35
C GLU A 327 -28.64 -8.94 11.29
N LYS A 328 -27.89 -7.86 11.54
CA LYS A 328 -26.77 -7.83 12.49
C LYS A 328 -27.23 -8.14 13.93
N ILE A 329 -28.32 -7.52 14.40
CA ILE A 329 -28.90 -7.76 15.73
C ILE A 329 -29.35 -9.21 15.88
N SER A 330 -30.12 -9.72 14.91
CA SER A 330 -30.66 -11.08 14.93
C SER A 330 -29.56 -12.14 15.02
N ARG A 331 -28.46 -11.97 14.29
CA ARG A 331 -27.30 -12.87 14.33
C ARG A 331 -26.58 -12.84 15.68
N ARG A 332 -26.35 -11.66 16.23
CA ARG A 332 -25.74 -11.52 17.56
C ARG A 332 -26.59 -12.21 18.62
N LEU A 333 -27.90 -11.98 18.64
CA LEU A 333 -28.81 -12.65 19.58
C LEU A 333 -28.79 -14.18 19.45
N LYS A 334 -28.74 -14.71 18.22
CA LYS A 334 -28.58 -16.15 18.00
C LYS A 334 -27.26 -16.68 18.57
N SER A 335 -26.15 -15.97 18.38
CA SER A 335 -24.85 -16.38 18.93
C SER A 335 -24.88 -16.47 20.47
N TYR A 336 -25.57 -15.56 21.16
CA TYR A 336 -25.79 -15.62 22.61
C TYR A 336 -26.66 -16.81 23.03
N SER A 337 -27.72 -17.13 22.27
CA SER A 337 -28.59 -18.28 22.58
C SER A 337 -27.89 -19.64 22.45
N TYR A 338 -26.91 -19.78 21.56
CA TYR A 338 -26.11 -21.00 21.42
C TYR A 338 -25.01 -21.12 22.48
N GLY A 339 -24.48 -19.99 23.00
CA GLY A 339 -23.47 -19.99 24.08
C GLY A 339 -24.01 -20.32 25.48
N ILE A 340 -25.33 -20.21 25.69
CA ILE A 340 -25.98 -20.57 26.97
C ILE A 340 -26.26 -22.08 27.05
N ASN A 341 -26.40 -22.78 25.92
CA ASN A 341 -26.70 -24.21 25.89
C ASN A 341 -25.47 -25.14 26.00
N THR A 342 -24.24 -24.60 26.02
CA THR A 342 -22.99 -25.39 26.14
C THR A 342 -22.37 -25.36 27.55
N THR A 343 -23.06 -24.83 28.56
CA THR A 343 -22.62 -24.84 29.97
C THR A 343 -23.60 -25.53 30.92
N VAL A 344 -24.24 -26.61 30.47
CA VAL A 344 -24.91 -27.55 31.37
C VAL A 344 -24.48 -28.98 31.05
N ASP A 345 -23.23 -29.29 31.38
CA ASP A 345 -22.89 -30.62 31.90
C ASP A 345 -22.66 -30.46 33.40
N LEU A 346 -23.74 -30.56 34.16
CA LEU A 346 -23.72 -30.92 35.57
C LEU A 346 -24.13 -32.38 35.67
N LYS A 347 -23.15 -33.28 35.65
CA LYS A 347 -23.02 -34.41 36.60
C LYS A 347 -21.71 -35.15 36.43
#